data_AF-A0A858RMK3-F1
#
_entry.id   AF-A0A858RMK3-F1
#
_cell.length_a   1.000
_cell.length_b   1.000
_cell.length_c   1.000
_cell.angle_alpha   90.00
_cell.angle_beta   90.00
_cell.angle_gamma   90.00
#
_symmetry.space_group_name_H-M   'P 1'
#
loop_
_entity.id
_entity.type
_entity.pdbx_description
1 polymer ?
#
loop_
_entity_poly.entity_id
_entity_poly.type
_entity_poly.pdbx_seq_one_letter_code
_entity_poly.pdbx_strand_id
1 'polypeptide(L)'
;MADSLTQQPFFDTLGQPAAPHAPGVNAAATARMERVLKSPVDAPGRGILLRAPRAGYGKTHLLSHVQQRLGSSHEFLPLTPLDGSRTDAAGAIEAALRRLTRPLPAGGGLTNLDLLARRLFSLALQPLVTSGEVPCQDREAALSALRQRPVETFDFHHSQAVTAHWTKENFEVLGPRLALELSRRTGVSLNEASFWLASFFRFAVAVPEHPGRTGMIIQSAVTEAGVERYAALLALLSLISRVAVTADDLEGMHAEPTSALRFASFLASVRQDAPRVDLIVSLNDDIWESAFVPALSGGLLDRLGEVEIRLEPLDEASAFALLEARLPQDSAHLAHKLALAPGEFYARRVLKKASELAEEQDGAPVRLLASESIAEPVTVVTVASAASAAPAMEDSFVSSLREEDAGVPPIEESVFVETPVEVVPPPLHQGSTPPPIPPSAVSLEPEPGIEDESVSPFSEKREESVESFSPAEPVMAVETPHFQPSQSPFQVAEPEVAVASGENPEPVGASSGGDRIDDLLRQFRERYGRE
;
A
#
# COMPACT_ATOMS: atom_id res chain seq x y z
N MET A 1 29.47 -24.07 18.13
CA MET A 1 30.05 -22.74 17.83
C MET A 1 30.70 -22.79 16.45
N ALA A 2 29.88 -22.78 15.41
CA ALA A 2 30.27 -22.58 14.03
C ALA A 2 29.03 -22.00 13.36
N ASP A 3 28.95 -20.67 13.34
CA ASP A 3 27.85 -19.95 12.68
C ASP A 3 28.00 -20.16 11.18
N SER A 4 27.16 -21.04 10.64
CA SER A 4 26.86 -21.05 9.22
C SER A 4 26.15 -19.73 8.92
N LEU A 5 26.89 -18.75 8.40
CA LEU A 5 26.34 -17.61 7.69
C LEU A 5 25.60 -18.15 6.46
N THR A 6 24.34 -18.52 6.66
CA THR A 6 23.38 -18.72 5.59
C THR A 6 23.30 -17.40 4.84
N GLN A 7 23.93 -17.35 3.67
CA GLN A 7 23.71 -16.29 2.68
C GLN A 7 22.22 -16.30 2.35
N GLN A 8 21.46 -15.45 3.02
CA GLN A 8 20.07 -15.21 2.70
C GLN A 8 20.02 -14.64 1.27
N PRO A 9 19.13 -15.13 0.40
CA PRO A 9 18.91 -14.53 -0.90
C PRO A 9 18.48 -13.07 -0.70
N PHE A 10 19.28 -12.15 -1.23
CA PHE A 10 19.17 -10.69 -1.06
C PHE A 10 17.82 -10.08 -1.50
N PHE A 11 16.97 -10.86 -2.18
CA PHE A 11 15.81 -10.36 -2.93
C PHE A 11 14.47 -10.47 -2.19
N ASP A 12 14.39 -11.14 -1.02
CA ASP A 12 13.15 -11.22 -0.21
C ASP A 12 13.07 -10.17 0.92
N THR A 13 13.74 -9.03 0.76
CA THR A 13 14.00 -8.06 1.85
C THR A 13 12.95 -6.97 2.04
N LEU A 14 11.76 -7.09 1.44
CA LEU A 14 10.62 -6.23 1.79
C LEU A 14 9.85 -6.82 2.98
N GLY A 15 10.53 -6.92 4.13
CA GLY A 15 9.88 -7.24 5.41
C GLY A 15 10.75 -7.84 6.52
N GLN A 16 11.95 -8.34 6.28
CA GLN A 16 12.81 -8.93 7.34
C GLN A 16 13.73 -7.87 7.98
N PRO A 17 14.13 -8.01 9.26
CA PRO A 17 15.07 -7.08 9.90
C PRO A 17 16.41 -7.11 9.16
N ALA A 18 16.76 -5.97 8.56
CA ALA A 18 17.94 -5.83 7.73
C ALA A 18 19.24 -5.94 8.56
N ALA A 19 20.23 -6.63 8.00
CA ALA A 19 21.64 -6.52 8.39
C ALA A 19 22.05 -5.04 8.53
N PRO A 20 23.06 -4.68 9.35
CA PRO A 20 23.38 -3.29 9.64
C PRO A 20 23.50 -2.49 8.34
N HIS A 21 22.60 -1.51 8.17
CA HIS A 21 22.65 -0.59 7.04
C HIS A 21 23.99 0.13 7.07
N ALA A 22 24.58 0.35 5.90
CA ALA A 22 25.76 1.20 5.78
C ALA A 22 25.28 2.65 5.63
N PRO A 23 25.24 3.46 6.71
CA PRO A 23 24.55 4.76 6.69
C PRO A 23 25.19 5.77 5.74
N GLY A 24 26.47 5.59 5.39
CA GLY A 24 27.17 6.42 4.41
C GLY A 24 26.73 6.16 2.96
N VAL A 25 26.20 4.98 2.65
CA VAL A 25 25.86 4.60 1.28
C VAL A 25 24.61 5.34 0.81
N ASN A 26 24.76 6.11 -0.28
CA ASN A 26 23.70 6.93 -0.87
C ASN A 26 23.09 7.95 0.11
N ALA A 27 23.85 8.41 1.11
CA ALA A 27 23.34 9.27 2.19
C ALA A 27 22.61 10.53 1.68
N ALA A 28 23.12 11.19 0.64
CA ALA A 28 22.48 12.36 0.04
C ALA A 28 21.11 12.02 -0.60
N ALA A 29 21.03 10.89 -1.31
CA ALA A 29 19.78 10.42 -1.91
C ALA A 29 18.77 9.97 -0.85
N THR A 30 19.22 9.27 0.21
CA THR A 30 18.40 8.91 1.37
C THR A 30 17.84 10.15 2.05
N ALA A 31 18.68 11.15 2.35
CA ALA A 31 18.25 12.39 2.98
C ALA A 31 17.25 13.17 2.12
N ARG A 32 17.42 13.14 0.80
CA ARG A 32 16.47 13.75 -0.14
C ARG A 32 15.14 13.01 -0.15
N MET A 33 15.15 11.67 -0.21
CA MET A 33 13.93 10.85 -0.15
C MET A 33 13.17 11.10 1.16
N GLU A 34 13.84 11.11 2.30
CA GLU A 34 13.23 11.42 3.59
C GLU A 34 12.58 12.80 3.63
N ARG A 35 13.25 13.82 3.08
CA ARG A 35 12.71 15.19 3.06
C ARG A 35 11.42 15.26 2.24
N VAL A 36 11.35 14.53 1.14
CA VAL A 36 10.18 14.50 0.26
C VAL A 36 9.00 13.78 0.95
N LEU A 37 9.28 12.65 1.61
CA LEU A 37 8.25 11.83 2.26
C LEU A 37 7.72 12.41 3.57
N LYS A 38 8.50 13.20 4.32
CA LYS A 38 8.10 13.84 5.60
C LYS A 38 7.01 14.93 5.49
N SER A 39 6.21 14.92 4.42
CA SER A 39 5.05 15.79 4.27
C SER A 39 3.94 15.40 5.27
N PRO A 40 3.07 16.34 5.69
CA PRO A 40 1.91 16.05 6.54
C PRO A 40 0.98 14.97 5.97
N VAL A 41 0.21 14.28 6.83
CA VAL A 41 -0.69 13.17 6.42
C VAL A 41 -1.75 13.63 5.42
N ASP A 42 -2.23 14.85 5.56
CA ASP A 42 -3.23 15.49 4.70
C ASP A 42 -2.66 16.07 3.39
N ALA A 43 -1.33 16.13 3.24
CA ALA A 43 -0.70 16.63 2.03
C ALA A 43 -0.91 15.69 0.83
N PRO A 44 -0.98 16.22 -0.40
CA PRO A 44 -1.02 15.39 -1.59
C PRO A 44 0.25 14.51 -1.69
N GLY A 45 0.06 13.30 -2.20
CA GLY A 45 1.12 12.35 -2.48
C GLY A 45 1.88 12.72 -3.76
N ARG A 46 3.15 12.30 -3.81
CA ARG A 46 4.09 12.66 -4.88
C ARG A 46 4.46 11.45 -5.73
N GLY A 47 4.71 11.69 -7.01
CA GLY A 47 5.41 10.73 -7.88
C GLY A 47 6.92 10.88 -7.68
N ILE A 48 7.58 9.82 -7.20
CA ILE A 48 9.01 9.81 -6.92
C ILE A 48 9.68 8.77 -7.82
N LEU A 49 10.55 9.23 -8.69
CA LEU A 49 11.32 8.39 -9.60
C LEU A 49 12.73 8.18 -9.03
N LEU A 50 13.02 6.98 -8.53
CA LEU A 50 14.34 6.58 -8.04
C LEU A 50 15.12 5.90 -9.17
N ARG A 51 16.12 6.58 -9.71
CA ARG A 51 16.93 6.09 -10.83
C ARG A 51 18.34 5.70 -10.41
N ALA A 52 18.91 4.75 -11.14
CA ALA A 52 20.33 4.43 -11.06
C ALA A 52 20.91 4.16 -12.45
N PRO A 53 22.20 4.44 -12.68
CA PRO A 53 22.88 4.14 -13.95
C PRO A 53 22.78 2.68 -14.37
N ARG A 54 22.78 1.75 -13.40
CA ARG A 54 22.60 0.31 -13.63
C ARG A 54 22.27 -0.42 -12.32
N ALA A 55 21.99 -1.71 -12.43
CA ALA A 55 21.84 -2.58 -11.27
C ALA A 55 23.07 -2.57 -10.34
N GLY A 56 22.83 -2.60 -9.03
CA GLY A 56 23.88 -2.68 -8.01
C GLY A 56 24.31 -1.37 -7.36
N TYR A 57 23.71 -0.22 -7.73
CA TYR A 57 23.95 1.08 -7.07
C TYR A 57 23.28 1.22 -5.69
N GLY A 58 22.47 0.23 -5.27
CA GLY A 58 21.87 0.22 -3.94
C GLY A 58 20.50 0.88 -3.82
N LYS A 59 19.67 0.83 -4.89
CA LYS A 59 18.26 1.28 -4.85
C LYS A 59 17.47 0.60 -3.74
N THR A 60 17.47 -0.73 -3.72
CA THR A 60 16.80 -1.54 -2.69
C THR A 60 17.36 -1.29 -1.28
N HIS A 61 18.67 -1.06 -1.15
CA HIS A 61 19.28 -0.66 0.12
C HIS A 61 18.74 0.69 0.61
N LEU A 62 18.66 1.69 -0.28
CA LEU A 62 18.08 3.00 0.05
C LEU A 62 16.63 2.87 0.48
N LEU A 63 15.80 2.14 -0.29
CA LEU A 63 14.38 1.95 0.03
C LEU A 63 14.20 1.26 1.39
N SER A 64 14.95 0.20 1.65
CA SER A 64 14.94 -0.51 2.94
C SER A 64 15.37 0.39 4.10
N HIS A 65 16.42 1.20 3.91
CA HIS A 65 16.91 2.14 4.92
C HIS A 65 15.90 3.26 5.23
N VAL A 66 15.27 3.83 4.21
CA VAL A 66 14.20 4.84 4.37
C VAL A 66 12.99 4.23 5.05
N GLN A 67 12.60 3.01 4.68
CA GLN A 67 11.51 2.29 5.33
C GLN A 67 11.79 2.07 6.82
N GLN A 68 13.02 1.69 7.21
CA GLN A 68 13.36 1.53 8.61
C GLN A 68 13.27 2.85 9.38
N ARG A 69 13.78 3.94 8.80
CA ARG A 69 13.83 5.26 9.46
C ARG A 69 12.46 5.93 9.57
N LEU A 70 11.57 5.69 8.60
CA LEU A 70 10.23 6.27 8.56
C LEU A 70 9.13 5.29 9.01
N GLY A 71 9.46 4.05 9.35
CA GLY A 71 8.50 2.97 9.59
C GLY A 71 7.56 3.18 10.77
N SER A 72 7.83 4.15 11.66
CA SER A 72 6.90 4.53 12.73
C SER A 72 5.80 5.51 12.30
N SER A 73 5.98 6.20 11.17
CA SER A 73 5.07 7.24 10.66
C SER A 73 4.50 6.95 9.27
N HIS A 74 5.12 6.02 8.54
CA HIS A 74 4.76 5.70 7.17
C HIS A 74 4.50 4.21 6.99
N GLU A 75 3.49 3.90 6.20
CA GLU A 75 3.20 2.58 5.70
C GLU A 75 3.76 2.41 4.29
N PHE A 76 4.85 1.66 4.18
CA PHE A 76 5.44 1.29 2.90
C PHE A 76 4.78 0.02 2.36
N LEU A 77 4.12 0.07 1.21
CA LEU A 77 3.44 -1.06 0.61
C LEU A 77 4.15 -1.46 -0.69
N PRO A 78 4.62 -2.72 -0.82
CA PRO A 78 5.29 -3.17 -2.04
C PRO A 78 4.28 -3.31 -3.19
N LEU A 79 4.70 -2.89 -4.37
CA LEU A 79 4.03 -3.17 -5.64
C LEU A 79 5.00 -3.93 -6.53
N THR A 80 4.92 -5.26 -6.51
CA THR A 80 5.76 -6.13 -7.31
C THR A 80 4.96 -6.62 -8.52
N PRO A 81 5.32 -6.24 -9.75
CA PRO A 81 4.66 -6.78 -10.93
C PRO A 81 4.90 -8.29 -11.04
N LEU A 82 3.86 -9.03 -11.45
CA LEU A 82 3.96 -10.42 -11.86
C LEU A 82 4.94 -10.52 -13.04
N ASP A 83 5.87 -11.48 -12.95
CA ASP A 83 6.95 -11.70 -13.92
C ASP A 83 7.80 -10.44 -14.21
N GLY A 84 7.77 -9.43 -13.32
CA GLY A 84 8.51 -8.17 -13.47
C GLY A 84 7.93 -7.19 -14.50
N SER A 85 6.77 -7.47 -15.11
CA SER A 85 6.18 -6.59 -16.14
C SER A 85 4.65 -6.40 -16.04
N ARG A 86 3.91 -7.35 -15.47
CA ARG A 86 2.45 -7.29 -15.40
C ARG A 86 1.98 -6.85 -14.02
N THR A 87 1.30 -5.71 -13.96
CA THR A 87 0.70 -5.25 -12.69
C THR A 87 -0.80 -5.44 -12.73
N ASP A 88 -1.33 -6.12 -11.72
CA ASP A 88 -2.74 -6.35 -11.51
C ASP A 88 -3.14 -5.91 -10.10
N ALA A 89 -4.42 -5.51 -9.95
CA ALA A 89 -4.92 -5.02 -8.68
C ALA A 89 -4.99 -6.12 -7.61
N ALA A 90 -5.30 -7.37 -8.02
CA ALA A 90 -5.37 -8.50 -7.11
C ALA A 90 -4.01 -8.81 -6.46
N GLY A 91 -2.95 -8.91 -7.25
CA GLY A 91 -1.58 -9.07 -6.75
C GLY A 91 -1.14 -7.92 -5.83
N ALA A 92 -1.46 -6.67 -6.19
CA ALA A 92 -1.15 -5.50 -5.37
C ALA A 92 -1.88 -5.50 -4.00
N ILE A 93 -3.17 -5.84 -4.01
CA ILE A 93 -3.99 -5.97 -2.79
C ILE A 93 -3.46 -7.11 -1.92
N GLU A 94 -3.16 -8.27 -2.52
CA GLU A 94 -2.62 -9.41 -1.78
C GLU A 94 -1.29 -9.05 -1.12
N ALA A 95 -0.37 -8.42 -1.84
CA ALA A 95 0.93 -8.00 -1.32
C ALA A 95 0.76 -7.00 -0.16
N ALA A 96 -0.11 -6.00 -0.31
CA ALA A 96 -0.42 -5.04 0.75
C ALA A 96 -1.01 -5.72 2.00
N LEU A 97 -2.01 -6.59 1.83
CA LEU A 97 -2.65 -7.28 2.95
C LEU A 97 -1.70 -8.27 3.63
N ARG A 98 -0.90 -9.04 2.89
CA ARG A 98 0.12 -9.93 3.49
C ARG A 98 1.10 -9.17 4.37
N ARG A 99 1.47 -7.95 3.97
CA ARG A 99 2.30 -7.08 4.80
C ARG A 99 1.56 -6.58 6.03
N LEU A 100 0.37 -6.00 5.86
CA LEU A 100 -0.39 -5.39 6.94
C LEU A 100 -0.87 -6.41 7.99
N THR A 101 -1.08 -7.66 7.57
CA THR A 101 -1.50 -8.77 8.44
C THR A 101 -0.33 -9.52 9.08
N ARG A 102 0.91 -9.05 8.92
CA ARG A 102 2.04 -9.63 9.65
C ARG A 102 1.89 -9.32 11.16
N PRO A 103 2.05 -10.32 12.05
CA PRO A 103 2.02 -10.09 13.49
C PRO A 103 3.10 -9.11 13.94
N LEU A 104 2.73 -8.18 14.81
CA LEU A 104 3.66 -7.22 15.38
C LEU A 104 4.50 -7.88 16.49
N PRO A 105 5.82 -7.62 16.54
CA PRO A 105 6.65 -8.05 17.67
C PRO A 105 6.08 -7.50 18.98
N ALA A 106 5.87 -8.39 19.96
CA ALA A 106 5.25 -8.06 21.26
C ALA A 106 3.83 -7.45 21.17
N GLY A 107 3.14 -7.58 20.02
CA GLY A 107 1.79 -7.04 19.81
C GLY A 107 0.64 -7.91 20.30
N GLY A 108 0.90 -8.97 21.08
CA GLY A 108 -0.14 -9.87 21.60
C GLY A 108 -1.01 -10.52 20.51
N GLY A 109 -0.41 -10.86 19.35
CA GLY A 109 -1.12 -11.42 18.20
C GLY A 109 -1.73 -10.39 17.26
N LEU A 110 -1.74 -9.11 17.62
CA LEU A 110 -2.22 -8.03 16.74
C LEU A 110 -1.30 -7.80 15.55
N THR A 111 -1.91 -7.40 14.46
CA THR A 111 -1.25 -7.05 13.20
C THR A 111 -1.28 -5.54 12.98
N ASN A 112 -0.56 -5.03 11.99
CA ASN A 112 -0.67 -3.61 11.67
C ASN A 112 -2.09 -3.25 11.14
N LEU A 113 -2.71 -4.19 10.41
CA LEU A 113 -4.08 -4.05 9.93
C LEU A 113 -5.09 -3.90 11.08
N ASP A 114 -4.86 -4.57 12.22
CA ASP A 114 -5.66 -4.38 13.43
C ASP A 114 -5.64 -2.92 13.90
N LEU A 115 -4.44 -2.37 14.05
CA LEU A 115 -4.24 -1.01 14.56
C LEU A 115 -4.86 0.02 13.60
N LEU A 116 -4.67 -0.18 12.30
CA LEU A 116 -5.23 0.67 11.25
C LEU A 116 -6.75 0.57 11.21
N ALA A 117 -7.33 -0.62 11.26
CA ALA A 117 -8.78 -0.81 11.27
C ALA A 117 -9.43 -0.10 12.47
N ARG A 118 -8.88 -0.30 13.68
CA ARG A 118 -9.38 0.35 14.91
C ARG A 118 -9.32 1.88 14.84
N ARG A 119 -8.21 2.43 14.31
CA ARG A 119 -8.08 3.87 14.04
C ARG A 119 -9.07 4.37 12.99
N LEU A 120 -9.33 3.59 11.95
CA LEU A 120 -10.30 3.94 10.91
C LEU A 120 -11.72 4.01 11.47
N PHE A 121 -12.13 3.02 12.28
CA PHE A 121 -13.44 3.03 12.93
C PHE A 121 -13.60 4.25 13.85
N SER A 122 -12.57 4.56 14.64
CA SER A 122 -12.59 5.74 15.49
C SER A 122 -12.74 7.03 14.68
N LEU A 123 -11.96 7.16 13.60
CA LEU A 123 -12.01 8.32 12.71
C LEU A 123 -13.40 8.49 12.05
N ALA A 124 -14.01 7.38 11.63
CA ALA A 124 -15.33 7.38 11.01
C ALA A 124 -16.48 7.61 12.00
N LEU A 125 -16.32 7.22 13.28
CA LEU A 125 -17.35 7.36 14.30
C LEU A 125 -17.44 8.80 14.86
N GLN A 126 -16.32 9.53 14.92
CA GLN A 126 -16.25 10.88 15.49
C GLN A 126 -17.32 11.86 14.95
N PRO A 127 -17.59 11.95 13.64
CA PRO A 127 -18.60 12.85 13.09
C PRO A 127 -20.01 12.47 13.51
N LEU A 128 -20.31 11.17 13.61
CA LEU A 128 -21.63 10.68 13.99
C LEU A 128 -21.92 10.94 15.48
N VAL A 129 -20.89 10.90 16.32
CA VAL A 129 -20.98 11.33 17.73
C VAL A 129 -21.17 12.85 17.82
N THR A 130 -20.49 13.60 16.95
CA THR A 130 -20.58 15.06 16.90
C THR A 130 -21.96 15.51 16.42
N SER A 131 -22.54 14.86 15.40
CA SER A 131 -23.88 15.15 14.88
C SER A 131 -25.01 14.68 15.80
N GLY A 132 -24.72 13.78 16.74
CA GLY A 132 -25.71 13.19 17.65
C GLY A 132 -26.48 12.01 17.04
N GLU A 133 -26.07 11.53 15.86
CA GLU A 133 -26.59 10.28 15.27
C GLU A 133 -26.24 9.06 16.13
N VAL A 134 -25.08 9.09 16.78
CA VAL A 134 -24.67 8.07 17.75
C VAL A 134 -25.06 8.54 19.16
N PRO A 135 -25.88 7.77 19.90
CA PRO A 135 -26.26 8.12 21.25
C PRO A 135 -25.03 8.12 22.15
N CYS A 136 -24.82 9.23 22.86
CA CYS A 136 -23.67 9.40 23.72
C CYS A 136 -24.07 10.15 24.99
N GLN A 137 -23.78 9.56 26.15
CA GLN A 137 -24.07 10.17 27.46
C GLN A 137 -23.15 11.37 27.71
N ASP A 138 -21.85 11.20 27.47
CA ASP A 138 -20.84 12.24 27.55
C ASP A 138 -20.10 12.36 26.21
N ARG A 139 -20.55 13.31 25.39
CA ARG A 139 -20.02 13.55 24.05
C ARG A 139 -18.55 13.96 24.08
N GLU A 140 -18.14 14.76 25.07
CA GLU A 140 -16.78 15.29 25.13
C GLU A 140 -15.78 14.19 25.51
N ALA A 141 -16.12 13.39 26.54
CA ALA A 141 -15.30 12.25 26.93
C ALA A 141 -15.21 11.20 25.81
N ALA A 142 -16.32 10.91 25.11
CA ALA A 142 -16.31 9.97 23.99
C ALA A 142 -15.43 10.46 22.83
N LEU A 143 -15.55 11.72 22.42
CA LEU A 143 -14.69 12.29 21.38
C LEU A 143 -13.22 12.32 21.79
N SER A 144 -12.93 12.58 23.07
CA SER A 144 -11.57 12.52 23.62
C SER A 144 -10.99 11.11 23.52
N ALA A 145 -11.74 10.08 23.96
CA ALA A 145 -11.32 8.69 23.89
C ALA A 145 -11.08 8.23 22.44
N LEU A 146 -11.97 8.58 21.52
CA LEU A 146 -11.83 8.29 20.09
C LEU A 146 -10.54 8.87 19.50
N ARG A 147 -10.18 10.09 19.87
CA ARG A 147 -8.97 10.77 19.35
C ARG A 147 -7.68 10.28 20.00
N GLN A 148 -7.69 10.10 21.32
CA GLN A 148 -6.47 9.84 22.08
C GLN A 148 -6.13 8.35 22.19
N ARG A 149 -7.15 7.48 22.23
CA ARG A 149 -7.00 6.04 22.46
C ARG A 149 -7.84 5.20 21.49
N PRO A 150 -7.67 5.39 20.16
CA PRO A 150 -8.52 4.71 19.17
C PRO A 150 -8.35 3.18 19.18
N VAL A 151 -7.14 2.69 19.48
CA VAL A 151 -6.83 1.25 19.47
C VAL A 151 -7.49 0.54 20.64
N GLU A 152 -7.50 1.17 21.81
CA GLU A 152 -8.12 0.65 23.03
C GLU A 152 -9.65 0.80 22.97
N THR A 153 -10.14 1.93 22.45
CA THR A 153 -11.59 2.20 22.30
C THR A 153 -12.27 1.21 21.38
N PHE A 154 -11.58 0.75 20.32
CA PHE A 154 -12.05 -0.27 19.38
C PHE A 154 -11.43 -1.65 19.62
N ASP A 155 -11.10 -1.98 20.86
CA ASP A 155 -10.72 -3.35 21.19
C ASP A 155 -11.95 -4.26 21.33
N PHE A 156 -12.30 -4.97 20.24
CA PHE A 156 -13.45 -5.89 20.22
C PHE A 156 -13.29 -7.11 21.16
N HIS A 157 -12.12 -7.32 21.75
CA HIS A 157 -11.83 -8.44 22.64
C HIS A 157 -11.68 -8.01 24.10
N HIS A 158 -11.57 -6.71 24.37
CA HIS A 158 -11.50 -6.20 25.73
C HIS A 158 -12.90 -5.99 26.32
N SER A 159 -13.16 -6.54 27.51
CA SER A 159 -14.48 -6.46 28.15
C SER A 159 -14.90 -5.04 28.54
N GLN A 160 -13.94 -4.13 28.75
CA GLN A 160 -14.20 -2.74 29.11
C GLN A 160 -14.32 -1.80 27.91
N ALA A 161 -14.10 -2.28 26.68
CA ALA A 161 -14.23 -1.47 25.47
C ALA A 161 -15.70 -1.34 25.04
N VAL A 162 -16.48 -0.57 25.80
CA VAL A 162 -17.93 -0.40 25.59
C VAL A 162 -18.25 0.07 24.17
N THR A 163 -17.46 1.00 23.61
CA THR A 163 -17.64 1.50 22.24
C THR A 163 -17.46 0.41 21.18
N ALA A 164 -16.49 -0.50 21.37
CA ALA A 164 -16.26 -1.61 20.45
C ALA A 164 -17.45 -2.58 20.45
N HIS A 165 -17.94 -2.98 21.62
CA HIS A 165 -19.08 -3.89 21.74
C HIS A 165 -20.37 -3.26 21.23
N TRP A 166 -20.63 -2.00 21.56
CA TRP A 166 -21.78 -1.27 21.01
C TRP A 166 -21.70 -1.17 19.48
N THR A 167 -20.53 -0.86 18.92
CA THR A 167 -20.32 -0.83 17.47
C THR A 167 -20.60 -2.20 16.86
N LYS A 168 -20.15 -3.28 17.51
CA LYS A 168 -20.34 -4.65 17.04
C LYS A 168 -21.81 -5.04 16.99
N GLU A 169 -22.59 -4.69 18.02
CA GLU A 169 -24.03 -4.98 18.10
C GLU A 169 -24.85 -4.16 17.09
N ASN A 170 -24.38 -2.96 16.72
CA ASN A 170 -25.13 -2.02 15.88
C ASN A 170 -24.56 -1.89 14.45
N PHE A 171 -23.61 -2.73 14.05
CA PHE A 171 -22.87 -2.58 12.79
C PHE A 171 -23.76 -2.67 11.55
N GLU A 172 -24.87 -3.41 11.59
CA GLU A 172 -25.81 -3.51 10.47
C GLU A 172 -26.39 -2.13 10.07
N VAL A 173 -26.70 -1.30 11.07
CA VAL A 173 -27.25 0.06 10.86
C VAL A 173 -26.14 1.11 10.75
N LEU A 174 -25.09 0.95 11.56
CA LEU A 174 -23.98 1.90 11.66
C LEU A 174 -23.01 1.80 10.47
N GLY A 175 -22.76 0.60 9.96
CA GLY A 175 -21.81 0.31 8.89
C GLY A 175 -22.01 1.19 7.65
N PRO A 176 -23.23 1.29 7.08
CA PRO A 176 -23.50 2.20 5.95
C PRO A 176 -23.19 3.67 6.24
N ARG A 177 -23.39 4.14 7.48
CA ARG A 177 -23.10 5.53 7.88
C ARG A 177 -21.59 5.79 7.96
N LEU A 178 -20.85 4.86 8.56
CA LEU A 178 -19.39 4.93 8.62
C LEU A 178 -18.78 4.88 7.21
N ALA A 179 -19.29 4.02 6.33
CA ALA A 179 -18.81 3.91 4.96
C ALA A 179 -19.06 5.19 4.16
N LEU A 180 -20.23 5.82 4.35
CA LEU A 180 -20.56 7.10 3.75
C LEU A 180 -19.61 8.22 4.21
N GLU A 181 -19.29 8.27 5.50
CA GLU A 181 -18.36 9.25 6.03
C GLU A 181 -16.94 9.05 5.49
N LEU A 182 -16.48 7.80 5.41
CA LEU A 182 -15.18 7.47 4.82
C LEU A 182 -15.12 7.83 3.33
N SER A 183 -16.16 7.47 2.56
CA SER A 183 -16.28 7.82 1.14
C SER A 183 -16.23 9.34 0.91
N ARG A 184 -16.90 10.14 1.74
CA ARG A 184 -16.84 11.61 1.66
C ARG A 184 -15.44 12.17 1.94
N ARG A 185 -14.70 11.57 2.86
CA ARG A 185 -13.35 12.03 3.25
C ARG A 185 -12.27 11.68 2.24
N THR A 186 -12.39 10.51 1.62
CA THR A 186 -11.39 10.03 0.66
C THR A 186 -11.73 10.34 -0.78
N GLY A 187 -13.02 10.56 -1.09
CA GLY A 187 -13.52 10.72 -2.46
C GLY A 187 -13.73 9.40 -3.20
N VAL A 188 -13.51 8.25 -2.55
CA VAL A 188 -13.69 6.92 -3.17
C VAL A 188 -15.17 6.56 -3.25
N SER A 189 -15.53 5.62 -4.14
CA SER A 189 -16.92 5.17 -4.26
C SER A 189 -17.44 4.57 -2.96
N LEU A 190 -18.74 4.76 -2.73
CA LEU A 190 -19.42 4.21 -1.54
C LEU A 190 -19.34 2.67 -1.52
N ASN A 191 -19.34 2.02 -2.68
CA ASN A 191 -19.24 0.57 -2.79
C ASN A 191 -17.90 0.06 -2.25
N GLU A 192 -16.78 0.64 -2.70
CA GLU A 192 -15.46 0.23 -2.23
C GLU A 192 -15.20 0.64 -0.77
N ALA A 193 -15.70 1.80 -0.33
CA ALA A 193 -15.65 2.18 1.08
C ALA A 193 -16.42 1.20 1.97
N SER A 194 -17.62 0.79 1.54
CA SER A 194 -18.45 -0.19 2.27
C SER A 194 -17.80 -1.56 2.29
N PHE A 195 -17.23 -2.00 1.17
CA PHE A 195 -16.50 -3.26 1.06
C PHE A 195 -15.34 -3.32 2.04
N TRP A 196 -14.48 -2.31 2.05
CA TRP A 196 -13.31 -2.27 2.93
C TRP A 196 -13.69 -2.13 4.39
N LEU A 197 -14.65 -1.27 4.73
CA LEU A 197 -15.14 -1.12 6.10
C LEU A 197 -15.67 -2.45 6.64
N ALA A 198 -16.53 -3.15 5.88
CA ALA A 198 -17.07 -4.44 6.28
C ALA A 198 -15.98 -5.51 6.41
N SER A 199 -14.99 -5.50 5.52
CA SER A 199 -13.86 -6.42 5.55
C SER A 199 -12.97 -6.18 6.76
N PHE A 200 -12.63 -4.92 7.07
CA PHE A 200 -11.90 -4.55 8.28
C PHE A 200 -12.69 -4.86 9.55
N PHE A 201 -14.01 -4.74 9.53
CA PHE A 201 -14.84 -5.05 10.69
C PHE A 201 -14.84 -6.54 10.99
N ARG A 202 -15.09 -7.37 9.96
CA ARG A 202 -15.00 -8.84 10.08
C ARG A 202 -13.60 -9.27 10.52
N PHE A 203 -12.56 -8.64 9.99
CA PHE A 203 -11.18 -8.88 10.41
C PHE A 203 -10.99 -8.51 11.88
N ALA A 204 -11.33 -7.28 12.31
CA ALA A 204 -11.09 -6.77 13.66
C ALA A 204 -11.92 -7.46 14.76
N VAL A 205 -13.10 -8.00 14.43
CA VAL A 205 -13.95 -8.76 15.36
C VAL A 205 -13.50 -10.21 15.51
N ALA A 206 -12.82 -10.76 14.50
CA ALA A 206 -12.27 -12.11 14.58
C ALA A 206 -11.09 -12.15 15.58
N VAL A 207 -11.06 -13.19 16.41
CA VAL A 207 -10.00 -13.43 17.41
C VAL A 207 -8.63 -13.40 16.72
N PRO A 208 -7.63 -12.65 17.23
CA PRO A 208 -6.33 -12.46 16.57
C PRO A 208 -5.61 -13.77 16.24
N GLU A 209 -5.76 -14.79 17.09
CA GLU A 209 -5.14 -16.10 16.94
C GLU A 209 -5.83 -17.00 15.89
N HIS A 210 -6.95 -16.57 15.31
CA HIS A 210 -7.72 -17.39 14.37
C HIS A 210 -6.93 -17.59 13.05
N PRO A 211 -6.51 -18.82 12.69
CA PRO A 211 -5.57 -19.06 11.59
C PRO A 211 -6.12 -18.69 10.21
N GLY A 212 -7.45 -18.75 10.02
CA GLY A 212 -8.10 -18.39 8.75
C GLY A 212 -8.30 -16.88 8.55
N ARG A 213 -8.02 -16.04 9.56
CA ARG A 213 -8.38 -14.62 9.57
C ARG A 213 -7.75 -13.84 8.41
N THR A 214 -6.44 -14.03 8.20
CA THR A 214 -5.69 -13.43 7.10
C THR A 214 -6.14 -13.97 5.74
N GLY A 215 -6.34 -15.28 5.62
CA GLY A 215 -6.80 -15.91 4.39
C GLY A 215 -8.17 -15.39 3.94
N MET A 216 -9.11 -15.23 4.87
CA MET A 216 -10.47 -14.76 4.57
C MET A 216 -10.48 -13.33 4.02
N ILE A 217 -9.74 -12.39 4.64
CA ILE A 217 -9.71 -11.01 4.15
C ILE A 217 -9.03 -10.94 2.78
N ILE A 218 -7.91 -11.64 2.58
CA ILE A 218 -7.22 -11.68 1.28
C ILE A 218 -8.14 -12.25 0.20
N GLN A 219 -8.73 -13.42 0.43
CA GLN A 219 -9.61 -14.07 -0.53
C GLN A 219 -10.79 -13.17 -0.93
N SER A 220 -11.44 -12.53 0.05
CA SER A 220 -12.54 -11.61 -0.24
C SER A 220 -12.09 -10.37 -1.02
N ALA A 221 -10.90 -9.86 -0.74
CA ALA A 221 -10.38 -8.63 -1.33
C ALA A 221 -9.93 -8.81 -2.77
N VAL A 222 -9.30 -9.95 -3.11
CA VAL A 222 -8.78 -10.22 -4.45
C VAL A 222 -9.85 -10.69 -5.45
N THR A 223 -10.98 -11.20 -4.96
CA THR A 223 -12.07 -11.67 -5.81
C THR A 223 -12.70 -10.50 -6.57
N GLU A 224 -12.62 -10.53 -7.91
CA GLU A 224 -13.11 -9.47 -8.80
C GLU A 224 -12.50 -8.09 -8.50
N ALA A 225 -11.24 -8.08 -8.02
CA ALA A 225 -10.56 -6.85 -7.66
C ALA A 225 -10.17 -6.00 -8.89
N GLY A 226 -10.69 -4.78 -8.94
CA GLY A 226 -10.25 -3.73 -9.86
C GLY A 226 -9.23 -2.78 -9.24
N VAL A 227 -8.65 -1.90 -10.07
CA VAL A 227 -7.73 -0.84 -9.62
C VAL A 227 -8.39 0.07 -8.57
N GLU A 228 -9.69 0.34 -8.73
CA GLU A 228 -10.49 1.12 -7.78
C GLU A 228 -10.48 0.50 -6.37
N ARG A 229 -10.55 -0.83 -6.26
CA ARG A 229 -10.49 -1.52 -4.96
C ARG A 229 -9.14 -1.34 -4.28
N TYR A 230 -8.06 -1.45 -5.05
CA TYR A 230 -6.71 -1.22 -4.53
C TYR A 230 -6.53 0.25 -4.12
N ALA A 231 -6.94 1.19 -4.96
CA ALA A 231 -6.85 2.60 -4.64
C ALA A 231 -7.70 2.98 -3.41
N ALA A 232 -8.89 2.39 -3.27
CA ALA A 232 -9.75 2.60 -2.11
C ALA A 232 -9.09 2.11 -0.81
N LEU A 233 -8.41 0.96 -0.83
CA LEU A 233 -7.60 0.50 0.31
C LEU A 233 -6.58 1.58 0.70
N LEU A 234 -5.78 2.03 -0.26
CA LEU A 234 -4.72 3.01 -0.02
C LEU A 234 -5.27 4.36 0.47
N ALA A 235 -6.38 4.82 -0.12
CA ALA A 235 -7.03 6.07 0.26
C ALA A 235 -7.55 6.03 1.71
N LEU A 236 -8.16 4.91 2.13
CA LEU A 236 -8.60 4.72 3.51
C LEU A 236 -7.42 4.70 4.50
N LEU A 237 -6.34 3.99 4.17
CA LEU A 237 -5.13 3.96 4.99
C LEU A 237 -4.46 5.35 5.10
N SER A 238 -4.53 6.15 4.03
CA SER A 238 -3.99 7.51 3.99
C SER A 238 -4.71 8.51 4.90
N LEU A 239 -5.88 8.15 5.45
CA LEU A 239 -6.54 8.95 6.49
C LEU A 239 -5.85 8.86 7.84
N ILE A 240 -5.05 7.82 8.07
CA ILE A 240 -4.49 7.46 9.38
C ILE A 240 -2.97 7.68 9.41
N SER A 241 -2.29 7.43 8.30
CA SER A 241 -0.83 7.45 8.19
C SER A 241 -0.40 7.84 6.78
N ARG A 242 0.87 8.27 6.60
CA ARG A 242 1.42 8.42 5.25
C ARG A 242 1.55 7.03 4.62
N VAL A 243 1.09 6.88 3.39
CA VAL A 243 1.20 5.63 2.63
C VAL A 243 2.12 5.85 1.45
N ALA A 244 3.15 5.00 1.33
CA ALA A 244 4.09 5.02 0.22
C ALA A 244 4.05 3.67 -0.51
N VAL A 245 3.64 3.65 -1.77
CA VAL A 245 3.67 2.45 -2.61
C VAL A 245 5.02 2.39 -3.32
N THR A 246 5.77 1.32 -3.09
CA THR A 246 7.11 1.12 -3.65
C THR A 246 7.09 0.07 -4.75
N ALA A 247 7.31 0.50 -5.99
CA ALA A 247 7.55 -0.39 -7.11
C ALA A 247 9.07 -0.52 -7.34
N ASP A 248 9.59 -1.71 -7.09
CA ASP A 248 10.98 -2.12 -7.34
C ASP A 248 10.94 -3.42 -8.18
N ASP A 249 12.09 -3.87 -8.68
CA ASP A 249 12.21 -5.08 -9.50
C ASP A 249 11.39 -5.03 -10.82
N LEU A 250 11.59 -3.95 -11.60
CA LEU A 250 10.89 -3.67 -12.85
C LEU A 250 11.72 -4.07 -14.10
N GLU A 251 12.75 -4.90 -13.91
CA GLU A 251 13.65 -5.41 -14.94
C GLU A 251 12.92 -6.13 -16.08
N GLY A 252 11.77 -6.75 -15.78
CA GLY A 252 10.92 -7.43 -16.76
C GLY A 252 10.32 -6.49 -17.83
N MET A 253 10.33 -5.18 -17.61
CA MET A 253 9.84 -4.19 -18.58
C MET A 253 10.91 -3.72 -19.57
N HIS A 254 12.16 -4.17 -19.46
CA HIS A 254 13.25 -3.73 -20.33
C HIS A 254 12.91 -3.96 -21.81
N ALA A 255 13.02 -2.90 -22.63
CA ALA A 255 12.64 -2.90 -24.04
C ALA A 255 11.18 -3.34 -24.32
N GLU A 256 10.28 -3.23 -23.34
CA GLU A 256 8.84 -3.52 -23.50
C GLU A 256 7.96 -2.28 -23.22
N PRO A 257 7.85 -1.33 -24.18
CA PRO A 257 7.09 -0.09 -24.03
C PRO A 257 5.61 -0.29 -23.65
N THR A 258 4.99 -1.37 -24.13
CA THR A 258 3.58 -1.67 -23.84
C THR A 258 3.34 -2.02 -22.38
N SER A 259 4.26 -2.75 -21.75
CA SER A 259 4.17 -3.09 -20.33
C SER A 259 4.43 -1.87 -19.46
N ALA A 260 5.42 -1.04 -19.81
CA ALA A 260 5.68 0.24 -19.14
C ALA A 260 4.45 1.18 -19.20
N LEU A 261 3.77 1.28 -20.35
CA LEU A 261 2.54 2.09 -20.47
C LEU A 261 1.40 1.54 -19.60
N ARG A 262 1.19 0.22 -19.58
CA ARG A 262 0.16 -0.41 -18.73
C ARG A 262 0.43 -0.15 -17.25
N PHE A 263 1.68 -0.31 -16.83
CA PHE A 263 2.12 -0.03 -15.47
C PHE A 263 1.93 1.44 -15.09
N ALA A 264 2.38 2.37 -15.93
CA ALA A 264 2.20 3.80 -15.71
C ALA A 264 0.72 4.19 -15.67
N SER A 265 -0.12 3.58 -16.51
CA SER A 265 -1.57 3.81 -16.52
C SER A 265 -2.22 3.28 -15.24
N PHE A 266 -1.82 2.10 -14.77
CA PHE A 266 -2.25 1.55 -13.47
C PHE A 266 -1.89 2.53 -12.33
N LEU A 267 -0.65 3.01 -12.27
CA LEU A 267 -0.22 3.98 -11.26
C LEU A 267 -0.97 5.31 -11.36
N ALA A 268 -1.26 5.78 -12.58
CA ALA A 268 -2.04 6.99 -12.79
C ALA A 268 -3.48 6.85 -12.26
N SER A 269 -4.14 5.72 -12.52
CA SER A 269 -5.46 5.40 -11.96
C SER A 269 -5.42 5.34 -10.44
N VAL A 270 -4.43 4.65 -9.86
CA VAL A 270 -4.26 4.60 -8.39
C VAL A 270 -4.07 5.99 -7.80
N ARG A 271 -3.25 6.84 -8.41
CA ARG A 271 -3.00 8.21 -7.93
C ARG A 271 -4.23 9.10 -8.02
N GLN A 272 -5.06 8.90 -9.05
CA GLN A 272 -6.30 9.64 -9.23
C GLN A 272 -7.28 9.35 -8.08
N ASP A 273 -7.44 8.08 -7.72
CA ASP A 273 -8.40 7.64 -6.70
C ASP A 273 -7.82 7.70 -5.27
N ALA A 274 -6.50 7.73 -5.12
CA ALA A 274 -5.80 7.84 -3.84
C ALA A 274 -4.75 8.99 -3.86
N PRO A 275 -5.20 10.26 -3.87
CA PRO A 275 -4.34 11.42 -4.13
C PRO A 275 -3.33 11.74 -3.02
N ARG A 276 -3.45 11.13 -1.84
CA ARG A 276 -2.54 11.34 -0.69
C ARG A 276 -1.40 10.32 -0.62
N VAL A 277 -1.36 9.37 -1.54
CA VAL A 277 -0.39 8.26 -1.55
C VAL A 277 0.87 8.67 -2.32
N ASP A 278 2.03 8.47 -1.72
CA ASP A 278 3.31 8.62 -2.41
C ASP A 278 3.59 7.38 -3.27
N LEU A 279 3.98 7.59 -4.53
CA LEU A 279 4.35 6.52 -5.44
C LEU A 279 5.85 6.57 -5.68
N ILE A 280 6.57 5.52 -5.30
CA ILE A 280 8.01 5.41 -5.50
C ILE A 280 8.27 4.36 -6.57
N VAL A 281 8.81 4.79 -7.72
CA VAL A 281 9.15 3.91 -8.84
C VAL A 281 10.66 3.82 -8.96
N SER A 282 11.21 2.64 -8.73
CA SER A 282 12.65 2.35 -8.72
C SER A 282 13.07 1.67 -10.01
N LEU A 283 13.94 2.32 -10.79
CA LEU A 283 14.34 1.88 -12.13
C LEU A 283 15.84 2.05 -12.38
N ASN A 284 16.37 1.30 -13.33
CA ASN A 284 17.65 1.60 -13.95
C ASN A 284 17.44 2.52 -15.18
N ASP A 285 18.48 3.25 -15.56
CA ASP A 285 18.44 4.20 -16.67
C ASP A 285 18.13 3.54 -18.02
N ASP A 286 18.67 2.34 -18.25
CA ASP A 286 18.40 1.53 -19.44
C ASP A 286 16.91 1.14 -19.57
N ILE A 287 16.26 0.73 -18.48
CA ILE A 287 14.82 0.41 -18.47
C ILE A 287 13.99 1.69 -18.71
N TRP A 288 14.36 2.79 -18.05
CA TRP A 288 13.67 4.07 -18.21
C TRP A 288 13.73 4.55 -19.67
N GLU A 289 14.90 4.54 -20.28
CA GLU A 289 15.13 5.01 -21.65
C GLU A 289 14.56 4.07 -22.70
N SER A 290 14.65 2.75 -22.50
CA SER A 290 14.18 1.77 -23.49
C SER A 290 12.67 1.50 -23.44
N ALA A 291 12.03 1.63 -22.28
CA ALA A 291 10.63 1.24 -22.09
C ALA A 291 9.70 2.40 -21.73
N PHE A 292 10.08 3.27 -20.78
CA PHE A 292 9.18 4.32 -20.26
C PHE A 292 9.16 5.56 -21.15
N VAL A 293 10.32 6.14 -21.46
CA VAL A 293 10.42 7.34 -22.31
C VAL A 293 9.70 7.21 -23.65
N PRO A 294 9.85 6.11 -24.43
CA PRO A 294 9.17 5.99 -25.72
C PRO A 294 7.66 5.71 -25.60
N ALA A 295 7.21 5.17 -24.47
CA ALA A 295 5.82 4.75 -24.29
C ALA A 295 4.91 5.84 -23.71
N LEU A 296 5.47 6.73 -22.90
CA LEU A 296 4.71 7.66 -22.08
C LEU A 296 4.56 9.03 -22.75
N SER A 297 3.37 9.61 -22.61
CA SER A 297 3.15 11.02 -22.96
C SER A 297 3.88 11.95 -21.98
N GLY A 298 4.19 13.17 -22.42
CA GLY A 298 4.86 14.17 -21.56
C GLY A 298 4.18 14.35 -20.21
N GLY A 299 2.84 14.43 -20.17
CA GLY A 299 2.11 14.55 -18.91
C GLY A 299 2.16 13.31 -17.99
N LEU A 300 2.36 12.10 -18.53
CA LEU A 300 2.61 10.92 -17.69
C LEU A 300 4.04 10.89 -17.17
N LEU A 301 5.02 11.30 -17.99
CA LEU A 301 6.42 11.44 -17.57
C LEU A 301 6.54 12.45 -16.43
N ASP A 302 5.92 13.63 -16.56
CA ASP A 302 5.97 14.68 -15.54
C ASP A 302 5.32 14.24 -14.21
N ARG A 303 4.25 13.42 -14.27
CA ARG A 303 3.56 12.92 -13.08
C ARG A 303 4.32 11.79 -12.38
N LEU A 304 5.00 10.92 -13.12
CA LEU A 304 5.85 9.88 -12.53
C LEU A 304 7.18 10.45 -12.02
N GLY A 305 7.74 11.42 -12.75
CA GLY A 305 9.01 12.09 -12.48
C GLY A 305 8.90 13.40 -11.71
N GLU A 306 7.78 13.67 -11.03
CA GLU A 306 7.55 14.90 -10.27
C GLU A 306 8.73 15.20 -9.32
N VAL A 307 9.27 14.15 -8.70
CA VAL A 307 10.54 14.19 -7.98
C VAL A 307 11.46 13.09 -8.49
N GLU A 308 12.49 13.47 -9.25
CA GLU A 308 13.54 12.53 -9.68
C GLU A 308 14.71 12.49 -8.69
N ILE A 309 15.02 11.32 -8.14
CA ILE A 309 16.18 11.04 -7.29
C ILE A 309 17.08 10.07 -8.04
N ARG A 310 18.21 10.54 -8.55
CA ARG A 310 19.21 9.71 -9.22
C ARG A 310 20.32 9.31 -8.25
N LEU A 311 20.70 8.04 -8.24
CA LEU A 311 21.85 7.54 -7.51
C LEU A 311 23.14 7.83 -8.28
N GLU A 312 24.08 8.45 -7.60
CA GLU A 312 25.42 8.73 -8.12
C GLU A 312 26.39 7.61 -7.73
N PRO A 313 27.54 7.50 -8.40
CA PRO A 313 28.65 6.68 -7.90
C PRO A 313 29.02 7.08 -6.46
N LEU A 314 29.43 6.10 -5.66
CA LEU A 314 29.93 6.26 -4.32
C LEU A 314 31.24 7.06 -4.35
N ASP A 315 31.38 8.00 -3.43
CA ASP A 315 32.68 8.57 -3.10
C ASP A 315 33.51 7.57 -2.27
N GLU A 316 34.81 7.86 -2.12
CA GLU A 316 35.73 7.01 -1.35
C GLU A 316 35.26 6.81 0.10
N ALA A 317 34.69 7.86 0.72
CA ALA A 317 34.15 7.80 2.07
C ALA A 317 32.96 6.84 2.18
N SER A 318 32.02 6.89 1.23
CA SER A 318 30.86 5.99 1.21
C SER A 318 31.25 4.56 0.84
N ALA A 319 32.25 4.38 -0.03
CA ALA A 319 32.81 3.07 -0.36
C ALA A 319 33.51 2.45 0.87
N PHE A 320 34.26 3.25 1.64
CA PHE A 320 34.85 2.82 2.90
C PHE A 320 33.76 2.46 3.92
N ALA A 321 32.74 3.30 4.12
CA ALA A 321 31.63 3.03 5.02
C ALA A 321 30.86 1.74 4.64
N LEU A 322 30.74 1.45 3.34
CA LEU A 322 30.17 0.19 2.84
C LEU A 322 31.03 -1.00 3.23
N LEU A 323 32.35 -0.90 3.07
CA LEU A 323 33.28 -1.96 3.47
C LEU A 323 33.29 -2.16 4.98
N GLU A 324 33.33 -1.09 5.78
CA GLU A 324 33.30 -1.16 7.24
C GLU A 324 32.03 -1.86 7.76
N ALA A 325 30.87 -1.53 7.18
CA ALA A 325 29.60 -2.15 7.56
C ALA A 325 29.51 -3.65 7.20
N ARG A 326 30.29 -4.13 6.21
CA ARG A 326 30.18 -5.50 5.66
C ARG A 326 31.37 -6.39 6.01
N LEU A 327 32.55 -5.80 6.15
CA LEU A 327 33.84 -6.43 6.37
C LEU A 327 34.63 -5.60 7.42
N PRO A 328 34.16 -5.55 8.69
CA PRO A 328 34.70 -4.63 9.69
C PRO A 328 36.17 -4.91 10.04
N GLN A 329 36.68 -6.13 9.83
CA GLN A 329 38.06 -6.50 10.17
C GLN A 329 39.09 -6.08 9.09
N ASP A 330 38.67 -5.93 7.83
CA ASP A 330 39.58 -5.75 6.68
C ASP A 330 39.33 -4.48 5.87
N SER A 331 38.37 -3.65 6.28
CA SER A 331 37.88 -2.49 5.52
C SER A 331 38.99 -1.50 5.13
N ALA A 332 39.89 -1.14 6.05
CA ALA A 332 40.98 -0.19 5.80
C ALA A 332 42.02 -0.70 4.81
N HIS A 333 42.36 -1.98 4.91
CA HIS A 333 43.32 -2.62 4.02
C HIS A 333 42.74 -2.83 2.62
N LEU A 334 41.48 -3.25 2.52
CA LEU A 334 40.77 -3.44 1.25
C LEU A 334 40.51 -2.11 0.55
N ALA A 335 40.15 -1.05 1.30
CA ALA A 335 39.90 0.27 0.74
C ALA A 335 41.13 0.84 0.00
N HIS A 336 42.33 0.67 0.55
CA HIS A 336 43.56 1.11 -0.10
C HIS A 336 43.90 0.29 -1.38
N LYS A 337 43.35 -0.92 -1.50
CA LYS A 337 43.59 -1.82 -2.65
C LYS A 337 42.49 -1.76 -3.71
N LEU A 338 41.41 -1.04 -3.47
CA LEU A 338 40.32 -0.83 -4.43
C LEU A 338 40.80 0.08 -5.59
N ALA A 339 41.49 -0.52 -6.56
CA ALA A 339 41.84 0.13 -7.81
C ALA A 339 40.64 0.13 -8.78
N LEU A 340 39.59 0.89 -8.45
CA LEU A 340 38.40 1.06 -9.30
C LEU A 340 38.48 2.37 -10.09
N ALA A 341 37.94 2.37 -11.31
CA ALA A 341 37.75 3.63 -12.04
C ALA A 341 36.62 4.47 -11.40
N PRO A 342 36.58 5.80 -11.57
CA PRO A 342 35.56 6.67 -10.96
C PRO A 342 34.09 6.22 -11.20
N GLY A 343 33.77 5.69 -12.39
CA GLY A 343 32.42 5.17 -12.71
C GLY A 343 32.14 3.74 -12.22
N GLU A 344 33.11 3.10 -11.57
CA GLU A 344 32.99 1.75 -11.00
C GLU A 344 32.77 1.75 -9.49
N PHE A 345 32.83 2.91 -8.83
CA PHE A 345 32.51 3.04 -7.41
C PHE A 345 30.99 2.97 -7.21
N TYR A 346 30.43 1.77 -7.22
CA TYR A 346 29.04 1.53 -6.83
C TYR A 346 28.96 0.24 -6.02
N ALA A 347 27.95 0.14 -5.16
CA ALA A 347 27.95 -0.80 -4.04
C ALA A 347 28.29 -2.25 -4.43
N ARG A 348 27.63 -2.79 -5.48
CA ARG A 348 27.88 -4.16 -5.94
C ARG A 348 29.33 -4.38 -6.42
N ARG A 349 29.92 -3.42 -7.12
CA ARG A 349 31.29 -3.54 -7.67
C ARG A 349 32.36 -3.42 -6.59
N VAL A 350 32.16 -2.48 -5.66
CA VAL A 350 33.02 -2.33 -4.48
C VAL A 350 33.05 -3.65 -3.68
N LEU A 351 31.89 -4.21 -3.36
CA LEU A 351 31.80 -5.47 -2.62
C LEU A 351 32.39 -6.66 -3.41
N LYS A 352 32.12 -6.75 -4.71
CA LYS A 352 32.69 -7.82 -5.55
C LYS A 352 34.21 -7.74 -5.57
N LYS A 353 34.77 -6.55 -5.78
CA LYS A 353 36.23 -6.36 -5.84
C LYS A 353 36.89 -6.61 -4.48
N ALA A 354 36.23 -6.22 -3.39
CA ALA A 354 36.68 -6.52 -2.03
C ALA A 354 36.71 -8.03 -1.77
N SER A 355 35.68 -8.77 -2.21
CA SER A 355 35.65 -10.24 -2.14
C SER A 355 36.80 -10.89 -2.91
N GLU A 356 37.03 -10.46 -4.15
CA GLU A 356 38.15 -10.95 -4.98
C GLU A 356 39.51 -10.73 -4.27
N LEU A 357 39.72 -9.55 -3.68
CA LEU A 357 40.95 -9.20 -2.97
C LEU A 357 41.14 -9.92 -1.63
N ALA A 358 40.05 -10.33 -0.98
CA ALA A 358 40.08 -11.14 0.23
C ALA A 358 40.41 -12.61 -0.10
N GLU A 359 39.82 -13.15 -1.18
CA GLU A 359 40.11 -14.51 -1.67
C GLU A 359 41.57 -14.68 -2.13
N GLU A 360 42.15 -13.64 -2.75
CA GLU A 360 43.56 -13.61 -3.12
C GLU A 360 44.53 -13.62 -1.92
N GLN A 361 44.05 -13.25 -0.72
CA GLN A 361 44.86 -13.21 0.52
C GLN A 361 44.83 -14.52 1.30
N ASP A 362 43.74 -15.29 1.24
CA ASP A 362 43.55 -16.52 2.03
C ASP A 362 43.99 -17.81 1.32
N GLY A 363 44.40 -17.77 0.05
CA GLY A 363 45.08 -18.89 -0.61
C GLY A 363 44.31 -20.22 -0.70
N ALA A 364 42.99 -20.24 -0.49
CA ALA A 364 42.15 -21.43 -0.65
C ALA A 364 40.77 -21.06 -1.26
N PRO A 365 40.27 -21.81 -2.25
CA PRO A 365 39.00 -21.48 -2.90
C PRO A 365 37.83 -21.81 -1.97
N VAL A 366 37.15 -20.79 -1.46
CA VAL A 366 35.75 -20.95 -1.05
C VAL A 366 34.93 -21.08 -2.32
N ARG A 367 34.49 -22.30 -2.64
CA ARG A 367 33.58 -22.54 -3.77
C ARG A 367 32.26 -21.79 -3.54
N LEU A 368 32.13 -20.62 -4.15
CA LEU A 368 30.84 -20.09 -4.56
C LEU A 368 30.30 -21.02 -5.65
N LEU A 369 29.36 -21.89 -5.30
CA LEU A 369 28.62 -22.69 -6.27
C LEU A 369 27.80 -21.74 -7.14
N ALA A 370 28.35 -21.44 -8.31
CA ALA A 370 27.61 -20.94 -9.44
C ALA A 370 26.50 -21.95 -9.79
N SER A 371 25.30 -21.42 -9.97
CA SER A 371 24.13 -22.10 -10.48
C SER A 371 24.41 -22.74 -11.84
N GLU A 372 24.68 -24.04 -11.86
CA GLU A 372 24.64 -24.86 -13.08
C GLU A 372 23.33 -25.66 -13.12
N SER A 373 22.46 -25.24 -14.04
CA SER A 373 21.70 -26.08 -14.97
C SER A 373 21.59 -27.57 -14.61
N ILE A 374 20.47 -27.98 -14.01
CA ILE A 374 20.08 -29.40 -13.92
C ILE A 374 19.27 -29.78 -15.15
N ALA A 375 19.88 -30.57 -16.03
CA ALA A 375 19.19 -31.51 -16.90
C ALA A 375 19.34 -32.92 -16.29
N GLU A 376 18.21 -33.61 -16.21
CA GLU A 376 17.87 -34.92 -15.63
C GLU A 376 18.73 -36.14 -16.06
N PRO A 377 18.41 -37.40 -15.68
CA PRO A 377 17.96 -37.95 -14.37
C PRO A 377 18.77 -39.22 -14.00
N VAL A 378 18.94 -39.55 -12.72
CA VAL A 378 19.35 -40.91 -12.32
C VAL A 378 18.62 -41.37 -11.05
N THR A 379 17.71 -42.33 -11.29
CA THR A 379 17.22 -43.44 -10.44
C THR A 379 17.61 -43.46 -8.95
N VAL A 380 16.60 -43.31 -8.09
CA VAL A 380 16.65 -43.69 -6.69
C VAL A 380 16.13 -45.13 -6.54
N VAL A 381 17.02 -46.03 -6.11
CA VAL A 381 16.66 -47.35 -5.60
C VAL A 381 16.13 -47.20 -4.18
N THR A 382 14.93 -47.70 -3.97
CA THR A 382 14.27 -47.87 -2.68
C THR A 382 14.92 -48.99 -1.87
N VAL A 383 15.24 -48.72 -0.61
CA VAL A 383 15.28 -49.76 0.44
C VAL A 383 14.63 -49.18 1.70
N ALA A 384 13.54 -49.82 2.10
CA ALA A 384 12.79 -49.59 3.33
C ALA A 384 13.43 -50.30 4.52
N SER A 385 12.93 -49.98 5.73
CA SER A 385 12.97 -50.74 7.00
C SER A 385 13.79 -50.03 8.09
N ALA A 386 13.40 -49.96 9.37
CA ALA A 386 12.14 -50.07 10.10
C ALA A 386 12.46 -49.60 11.54
N ALA A 387 11.42 -49.12 12.24
CA ALA A 387 11.19 -49.01 13.68
C ALA A 387 12.32 -49.32 14.69
N SER A 388 12.45 -48.50 15.74
CA SER A 388 12.04 -48.91 17.11
C SER A 388 12.34 -47.87 18.20
N ALA A 389 11.34 -47.69 19.07
CA ALA A 389 11.40 -47.49 20.53
C ALA A 389 12.01 -46.22 21.17
N ALA A 390 11.10 -45.46 21.82
CA ALA A 390 11.35 -44.71 23.05
C ALA A 390 11.68 -45.66 24.23
N PRO A 391 12.24 -45.12 25.33
CA PRO A 391 11.36 -44.93 26.49
C PRO A 391 11.59 -43.61 27.25
N ALA A 392 10.55 -43.25 28.00
CA ALA A 392 10.50 -42.18 28.98
C ALA A 392 11.34 -42.49 30.24
N MET A 393 11.86 -41.43 30.87
CA MET A 393 11.98 -41.34 32.33
C MET A 393 11.67 -39.91 32.77
N GLU A 394 10.62 -39.79 33.58
CA GLU A 394 10.41 -38.72 34.55
C GLU A 394 11.49 -38.86 35.65
N ASP A 395 12.07 -37.77 36.14
CA ASP A 395 11.80 -37.40 37.54
C ASP A 395 12.28 -35.99 37.91
N SER A 396 11.56 -35.48 38.90
CA SER A 396 11.60 -34.19 39.59
C SER A 396 12.96 -33.58 39.94
N PHE A 397 13.02 -32.24 39.94
CA PHE A 397 13.70 -31.47 41.01
C PHE A 397 13.04 -30.10 41.18
N VAL A 398 12.41 -29.90 42.34
CA VAL A 398 11.94 -28.61 42.88
C VAL A 398 12.89 -28.22 44.00
N SER A 399 13.40 -26.99 43.98
CA SER A 399 13.60 -26.07 45.14
C SER A 399 14.63 -25.00 44.77
N SER A 400 14.22 -23.73 44.60
CA SER A 400 14.22 -22.69 45.65
C SER A 400 15.60 -22.08 45.92
N LEU A 401 15.87 -20.89 45.35
CA LEU A 401 16.68 -19.83 45.96
C LEU A 401 16.10 -18.49 45.48
N ARG A 402 15.36 -17.74 46.31
CA ARG A 402 15.77 -16.83 47.41
C ARG A 402 16.06 -15.42 46.89
N GLU A 403 15.23 -14.50 47.37
CA GLU A 403 15.37 -13.04 47.27
C GLU A 403 16.73 -12.58 47.79
N GLU A 404 17.42 -11.75 47.02
CA GLU A 404 18.39 -10.81 47.57
C GLU A 404 18.10 -9.40 47.04
N ASP A 405 17.67 -8.61 48.01
CA ASP A 405 17.56 -7.17 48.10
C ASP A 405 18.93 -6.51 47.86
N ALA A 406 19.02 -5.66 46.85
CA ALA A 406 20.16 -4.79 46.62
C ALA A 406 19.67 -3.39 46.28
N GLY A 407 19.60 -2.56 47.32
CA GLY A 407 19.26 -1.15 47.24
C GLY A 407 20.20 -0.36 46.32
N VAL A 408 19.60 0.32 45.36
CA VAL A 408 20.23 1.37 44.55
C VAL A 408 19.85 2.72 45.18
N PRO A 409 20.81 3.55 45.61
CA PRO A 409 20.52 4.88 46.14
C PRO A 409 20.04 5.83 45.02
N PRO A 410 19.20 6.83 45.35
CA PRO A 410 18.60 7.73 44.37
C PRO A 410 19.64 8.71 43.81
N ILE A 411 19.64 8.86 42.49
CA ILE A 411 20.36 9.92 41.79
C ILE A 411 19.54 11.20 41.94
N GLU A 412 20.18 12.25 42.47
CA GLU A 412 19.61 13.58 42.66
C GLU A 412 19.18 14.18 41.30
N GLU A 413 17.89 14.54 41.20
CA GLU A 413 17.35 15.37 40.14
C GLU A 413 17.89 16.80 40.27
N SER A 414 18.80 17.19 39.38
CA SER A 414 19.14 18.60 39.19
C SER A 414 18.04 19.29 38.39
N VAL A 415 17.17 20.00 39.12
CA VAL A 415 16.16 20.93 38.60
C VAL A 415 16.87 22.08 37.88
N PHE A 416 16.81 22.11 36.55
CA PHE A 416 17.08 23.32 35.78
C PHE A 416 15.78 24.13 35.69
N VAL A 417 15.72 25.22 36.44
CA VAL A 417 14.72 26.28 36.31
C VAL A 417 15.10 27.11 35.07
N GLU A 418 14.47 26.84 33.93
CA GLU A 418 14.48 27.79 32.82
C GLU A 418 13.48 28.92 33.13
N THR A 419 14.01 30.07 33.52
CA THR A 419 13.29 31.34 33.53
C THR A 419 12.85 31.70 32.10
N PRO A 420 11.58 32.03 31.84
CA PRO A 420 11.16 32.47 30.51
C PRO A 420 11.70 33.87 30.25
N VAL A 421 12.53 34.01 29.21
CA VAL A 421 12.89 35.31 28.64
C VAL A 421 11.73 35.78 27.77
N GLU A 422 11.08 36.85 28.22
CA GLU A 422 10.04 37.58 27.50
C GLU A 422 10.65 38.24 26.25
N VAL A 423 10.44 37.62 25.09
CA VAL A 423 10.82 38.20 23.79
C VAL A 423 9.72 39.17 23.36
N VAL A 424 9.99 40.46 23.54
CA VAL A 424 9.19 41.57 22.99
C VAL A 424 9.24 41.51 21.45
N PRO A 425 8.09 41.45 20.74
CA PRO A 425 8.09 41.52 19.28
C PRO A 425 8.39 42.95 18.79
N PRO A 426 9.20 43.14 17.73
CA PRO A 426 9.44 44.45 17.14
C PRO A 426 8.20 44.99 16.40
N PRO A 427 8.07 46.33 16.25
CA PRO A 427 6.85 46.98 15.81
C PRO A 427 6.53 46.70 14.33
N LEU A 428 5.23 46.50 14.07
CA LEU A 428 4.65 46.39 12.73
C LEU A 428 4.87 47.68 11.93
N HIS A 429 5.67 47.58 10.87
CA HIS A 429 5.67 48.58 9.80
C HIS A 429 4.36 48.47 9.01
N GLN A 430 3.54 49.51 9.12
CA GLN A 430 2.42 49.78 8.22
C GLN A 430 2.97 50.05 6.81
N GLY A 431 2.81 49.08 5.92
CA GLY A 431 3.13 49.17 4.49
C GLY A 431 1.87 49.07 3.64
N SER A 432 1.51 50.21 3.06
CA SER A 432 0.55 50.47 1.98
C SER A 432 -0.06 49.28 1.22
N THR A 433 -1.40 49.23 1.22
CA THR A 433 -2.25 48.50 0.28
C THR A 433 -2.00 48.95 -1.17
N PRO A 434 -1.89 48.03 -2.16
CA PRO A 434 -1.88 48.40 -3.57
C PRO A 434 -3.28 48.86 -4.03
N PRO A 435 -3.38 49.84 -4.95
CA PRO A 435 -4.66 50.34 -5.46
C PRO A 435 -5.35 49.32 -6.38
N PRO A 436 -6.70 49.38 -6.49
CA PRO A 436 -7.46 48.49 -7.35
C PRO A 436 -7.22 48.78 -8.83
N ILE A 437 -7.10 47.72 -9.62
CA ILE A 437 -7.00 47.76 -11.09
C ILE A 437 -8.37 48.22 -11.64
N PRO A 438 -8.45 49.32 -12.42
CA PRO A 438 -9.69 49.73 -13.06
C PRO A 438 -10.01 48.85 -14.29
N PRO A 439 -11.30 48.64 -14.62
CA PRO A 439 -11.70 47.87 -15.79
C PRO A 439 -11.45 48.68 -17.07
N SER A 440 -10.63 48.16 -17.97
CA SER A 440 -10.48 48.70 -19.31
C SER A 440 -11.72 48.38 -20.14
N ALA A 441 -12.55 49.39 -20.37
CA ALA A 441 -13.50 49.44 -21.46
C ALA A 441 -12.76 50.00 -22.69
N VAL A 442 -12.81 49.30 -23.83
CA VAL A 442 -12.57 49.93 -25.14
C VAL A 442 -13.69 49.51 -26.08
N SER A 443 -14.43 50.53 -26.48
CA SER A 443 -15.50 50.53 -27.47
C SER A 443 -15.00 50.27 -28.89
N LEU A 444 -15.97 49.83 -29.68
CA LEU A 444 -16.02 49.60 -31.12
C LEU A 444 -15.84 50.88 -31.98
N GLU A 445 -15.57 50.62 -33.26
CA GLU A 445 -15.74 51.43 -34.51
C GLU A 445 -14.45 52.01 -35.15
N PRO A 446 -14.42 52.19 -36.50
CA PRO A 446 -14.66 51.21 -37.58
C PRO A 446 -13.56 51.23 -38.68
N GLU A 447 -13.69 50.33 -39.66
CA GLU A 447 -12.82 50.12 -40.82
C GLU A 447 -12.73 51.29 -41.83
N PRO A 448 -11.81 51.18 -42.81
CA PRO A 448 -12.26 51.14 -44.20
C PRO A 448 -11.66 50.00 -45.05
N GLY A 449 -12.53 49.11 -45.52
CA GLY A 449 -12.80 48.75 -46.93
C GLY A 449 -11.64 48.35 -47.87
N ILE A 450 -11.79 47.18 -48.50
CA ILE A 450 -11.92 46.96 -49.96
C ILE A 450 -12.29 45.48 -50.23
N GLU A 451 -13.50 45.31 -50.78
CA GLU A 451 -14.01 44.40 -51.84
C GLU A 451 -13.58 42.90 -51.85
N ASP A 452 -14.47 41.96 -51.54
CA ASP A 452 -15.53 41.31 -52.34
C ASP A 452 -15.04 40.13 -53.22
N GLU A 453 -15.33 38.90 -52.80
CA GLU A 453 -15.89 37.85 -53.66
C GLU A 453 -16.41 36.66 -52.81
N SER A 454 -17.71 36.44 -52.89
CA SER A 454 -18.47 35.30 -52.39
C SER A 454 -18.27 34.09 -53.32
N VAL A 455 -18.40 32.82 -52.89
CA VAL A 455 -19.66 32.10 -52.76
C VAL A 455 -19.36 30.72 -52.13
N SER A 456 -20.18 30.33 -51.16
CA SER A 456 -20.28 28.98 -50.58
C SER A 456 -21.32 28.15 -51.33
N PRO A 457 -21.20 26.81 -51.39
CA PRO A 457 -22.44 26.03 -51.34
C PRO A 457 -22.33 24.73 -50.53
N PHE A 458 -23.31 24.53 -49.66
CA PHE A 458 -23.78 23.22 -49.22
C PHE A 458 -25.29 23.13 -49.50
N SER A 459 -25.72 21.97 -49.99
CA SER A 459 -27.10 21.45 -50.14
C SER A 459 -27.81 21.65 -51.50
N GLU A 460 -28.06 20.54 -52.23
CA GLU A 460 -29.41 19.94 -52.36
C GLU A 460 -29.42 18.59 -53.13
N LYS A 461 -30.27 17.66 -52.63
CA LYS A 461 -31.13 16.61 -53.26
C LYS A 461 -30.62 15.80 -54.47
N ARG A 462 -30.53 14.46 -54.37
CA ARG A 462 -31.57 13.39 -54.49
C ARG A 462 -32.11 13.20 -55.92
N GLU A 463 -31.73 12.08 -56.57
CA GLU A 463 -32.63 11.26 -57.40
C GLU A 463 -32.05 9.85 -57.65
N GLU A 464 -32.96 8.88 -57.78
CA GLU A 464 -32.79 7.43 -57.86
C GLU A 464 -32.49 6.94 -59.28
N SER A 465 -31.77 5.82 -59.43
CA SER A 465 -32.10 4.83 -60.46
C SER A 465 -31.48 3.45 -60.14
N VAL A 466 -32.34 2.45 -60.28
CA VAL A 466 -32.22 1.01 -60.02
C VAL A 466 -31.61 0.28 -61.23
N GLU A 467 -30.84 -0.79 -60.98
CA GLU A 467 -30.82 -2.10 -61.72
C GLU A 467 -29.64 -2.95 -61.20
N SER A 468 -29.87 -3.87 -60.26
CA SER A 468 -30.10 -5.32 -60.45
C SER A 468 -28.99 -6.07 -61.19
N PHE A 469 -28.25 -6.95 -60.50
CA PHE A 469 -28.07 -8.38 -60.83
C PHE A 469 -27.27 -9.08 -59.71
N SER A 470 -27.75 -10.26 -59.32
CA SER A 470 -27.19 -11.26 -58.39
C SER A 470 -27.32 -12.63 -59.10
N PRO A 471 -26.88 -13.79 -58.59
CA PRO A 471 -25.74 -14.16 -57.73
C PRO A 471 -24.96 -15.38 -58.30
N ALA A 472 -23.87 -15.83 -57.64
CA ALA A 472 -23.49 -17.25 -57.56
C ALA A 472 -22.46 -17.51 -56.44
N GLU A 473 -22.84 -18.32 -55.44
CA GLU A 473 -21.93 -19.10 -54.58
C GLU A 473 -21.43 -20.37 -55.32
N PRO A 474 -20.48 -21.18 -54.78
CA PRO A 474 -20.82 -22.14 -53.70
C PRO A 474 -19.75 -22.39 -52.61
N VAL A 475 -20.24 -22.53 -51.37
CA VAL A 475 -20.06 -23.61 -50.36
C VAL A 475 -18.70 -24.32 -50.23
N MET A 476 -18.13 -24.32 -49.01
CA MET A 476 -17.60 -25.51 -48.30
C MET A 476 -17.55 -25.23 -46.79
N ALA A 477 -18.27 -26.06 -46.03
CA ALA A 477 -18.40 -26.04 -44.58
C ALA A 477 -17.27 -26.82 -43.87
N VAL A 478 -16.88 -26.38 -42.67
CA VAL A 478 -16.17 -27.19 -41.68
C VAL A 478 -16.78 -26.93 -40.30
N GLU A 479 -17.16 -28.03 -39.66
CA GLU A 479 -17.96 -28.14 -38.44
C GLU A 479 -17.17 -27.76 -37.16
N THR A 480 -17.85 -27.05 -36.26
CA THR A 480 -17.45 -26.86 -34.86
C THR A 480 -18.15 -27.89 -33.96
N PRO A 481 -17.44 -28.61 -33.05
CA PRO A 481 -18.07 -29.54 -32.14
C PRO A 481 -18.73 -28.86 -30.93
N HIS A 482 -19.98 -29.23 -30.68
CA HIS A 482 -20.74 -28.99 -29.45
C HIS A 482 -20.18 -29.83 -28.29
N PHE A 483 -19.98 -29.19 -27.14
CA PHE A 483 -19.69 -29.85 -25.87
C PHE A 483 -20.92 -29.73 -24.96
N GLN A 484 -21.52 -30.87 -24.60
CA GLN A 484 -22.63 -30.99 -23.66
C GLN A 484 -22.09 -31.05 -22.21
N PRO A 485 -22.65 -30.31 -21.24
CA PRO A 485 -22.44 -30.60 -19.83
C PRO A 485 -23.38 -31.70 -19.34
N SER A 486 -22.77 -32.74 -18.75
CA SER A 486 -23.39 -33.88 -18.11
C SER A 486 -24.20 -33.51 -16.86
N GLN A 487 -25.39 -34.09 -16.76
CA GLN A 487 -26.27 -34.06 -15.59
C GLN A 487 -25.67 -34.88 -14.43
N SER A 488 -25.77 -34.36 -13.21
CA SER A 488 -25.55 -35.06 -11.95
C SER A 488 -26.84 -35.02 -11.11
N PRO A 489 -27.13 -36.05 -10.29
CA PRO A 489 -28.49 -36.47 -9.99
C PRO A 489 -28.84 -36.26 -8.53
N PHE A 490 -29.37 -35.10 -8.14
CA PHE A 490 -30.10 -34.95 -6.87
C PHE A 490 -31.15 -33.84 -6.98
N GLN A 491 -32.41 -34.27 -7.11
CA GLN A 491 -33.62 -33.45 -6.98
C GLN A 491 -33.90 -33.16 -5.50
N VAL A 492 -34.29 -31.93 -5.18
CA VAL A 492 -35.17 -31.61 -4.04
C VAL A 492 -36.21 -30.60 -4.53
N ALA A 493 -37.47 -30.88 -4.16
CA ALA A 493 -38.70 -30.39 -4.73
C ALA A 493 -39.02 -28.90 -4.45
N GLU A 494 -39.55 -28.22 -5.48
CA GLU A 494 -40.36 -27.00 -5.34
C GLU A 494 -41.83 -27.39 -5.11
N PRO A 495 -42.57 -26.68 -4.22
CA PRO A 495 -43.99 -26.93 -4.02
C PRO A 495 -44.86 -26.18 -5.03
N GLU A 496 -45.91 -26.87 -5.49
CA GLU A 496 -47.00 -26.35 -6.31
C GLU A 496 -47.73 -25.18 -5.61
N VAL A 497 -47.87 -24.05 -6.32
CA VAL A 497 -48.79 -22.97 -5.94
C VAL A 497 -49.95 -22.94 -6.94
N ALA A 498 -51.14 -23.20 -6.43
CA ALA A 498 -52.41 -23.12 -7.13
C ALA A 498 -52.77 -21.68 -7.52
N VAL A 499 -53.23 -21.52 -8.75
CA VAL A 499 -53.77 -20.28 -9.31
C VAL A 499 -55.20 -20.08 -8.82
N ALA A 500 -55.46 -18.96 -8.12
CA ALA A 500 -56.80 -18.42 -7.90
C ALA A 500 -56.78 -16.89 -8.03
N SER A 501 -57.40 -16.43 -9.12
CA SER A 501 -58.28 -15.26 -9.27
C SER A 501 -58.08 -14.02 -8.38
N GLY A 502 -57.57 -12.95 -9.01
CA GLY A 502 -58.21 -11.62 -9.06
C GLY A 502 -58.40 -10.83 -7.76
N GLU A 503 -57.55 -9.85 -7.52
CA GLU A 503 -57.93 -8.50 -7.09
C GLU A 503 -56.74 -7.53 -7.24
N ASN A 504 -57.04 -6.31 -7.68
CA ASN A 504 -56.12 -5.24 -8.04
C ASN A 504 -55.57 -4.56 -6.76
N PRO A 505 -54.25 -4.33 -6.60
CA PRO A 505 -53.78 -3.39 -5.59
C PRO A 505 -53.19 -2.12 -6.22
N GLU A 506 -53.68 -0.98 -5.74
CA GLU A 506 -53.07 0.35 -5.88
C GLU A 506 -51.63 0.39 -5.35
N PRO A 507 -50.78 1.32 -5.81
CA PRO A 507 -49.36 1.32 -5.50
C PRO A 507 -49.09 1.72 -4.05
N VAL A 508 -48.53 0.79 -3.28
CA VAL A 508 -47.97 1.05 -1.95
C VAL A 508 -46.76 1.96 -2.11
N GLY A 509 -46.85 3.16 -1.52
CA GLY A 509 -45.77 4.13 -1.44
C GLY A 509 -44.57 3.56 -0.68
N ALA A 510 -43.38 3.88 -1.20
CA ALA A 510 -42.11 3.63 -0.55
C ALA A 510 -42.00 4.47 0.75
N SER A 511 -42.39 3.89 1.88
CA SER A 511 -42.02 4.38 3.21
C SER A 511 -41.85 3.18 4.15
N SER A 512 -40.62 2.86 4.57
CA SER A 512 -40.33 2.18 5.86
C SER A 512 -38.85 1.86 6.07
N GLY A 513 -37.95 2.81 5.74
CA GLY A 513 -36.59 2.82 6.29
C GLY A 513 -36.49 3.62 7.59
N GLY A 514 -37.29 4.69 7.73
CA GLY A 514 -37.28 5.60 8.87
C GLY A 514 -37.93 5.05 10.12
N ASP A 515 -39.12 4.43 9.99
CA ASP A 515 -39.91 3.95 11.14
C ASP A 515 -39.18 2.89 11.97
N ARG A 516 -38.37 2.03 11.32
CA ARG A 516 -37.61 0.99 12.01
C ARG A 516 -36.45 1.57 12.83
N ILE A 517 -35.91 2.71 12.43
CA ILE A 517 -34.81 3.41 13.11
C ILE A 517 -35.35 4.20 14.31
N ASP A 518 -36.47 4.90 14.13
CA ASP A 518 -37.11 5.64 15.22
C ASP A 518 -37.64 4.70 16.32
N ASP A 519 -38.12 3.51 15.96
CA ASP A 519 -38.52 2.48 16.92
C ASP A 519 -37.32 1.89 17.69
N LEU A 520 -36.16 1.71 17.04
CA LEU A 520 -34.94 1.25 17.73
C LEU A 520 -34.37 2.33 18.66
N LEU A 521 -34.38 3.60 18.22
CA LEU A 521 -33.96 4.74 19.04
C LEU A 521 -34.91 4.96 20.23
N ARG A 522 -36.20 4.72 20.05
CA ARG A 522 -37.20 4.75 21.12
C ARG A 522 -36.99 3.59 22.11
N GLN A 523 -36.82 2.36 21.64
CA GLN A 523 -36.54 1.20 22.49
C GLN A 523 -35.24 1.40 23.29
N PHE A 524 -34.23 2.04 22.71
CA PHE A 524 -32.99 2.37 23.40
C PHE A 524 -33.19 3.40 24.52
N ARG A 525 -33.95 4.49 24.27
CA ARG A 525 -34.29 5.48 25.31
C ARG A 525 -35.13 4.89 26.43
N GLU A 526 -36.06 3.98 26.11
CA GLU A 526 -36.91 3.31 27.11
C GLU A 526 -36.12 2.33 27.98
N ARG A 527 -35.06 1.69 27.43
CA ARG A 527 -34.31 0.64 28.12
C ARG A 527 -33.12 1.15 28.94
N TYR A 528 -32.56 2.31 28.58
CA TYR A 528 -31.33 2.84 29.20
C TYR A 528 -31.39 4.32 29.59
N GLY A 529 -32.53 5.00 29.39
CA GLY A 529 -32.73 6.40 29.76
C GLY A 529 -33.28 6.63 31.17
N ARG A 530 -33.25 5.61 32.04
CA ARG A 530 -33.55 5.75 33.47
C ARG A 530 -32.36 5.25 34.29
N GLU A 531 -31.47 6.18 34.61
CA GLU A 531 -30.84 6.33 35.93
C GLU A 531 -30.34 7.77 36.06
#